data_AF-A0A3D0NH11-F1
#
_entry.id   AF-A0A3D0NH11-F1
#
_cell.length_a   1.000
_cell.length_b   1.000
_cell.length_c   1.000
_cell.angle_alpha   90.00
_cell.angle_beta   90.00
_cell.angle_gamma   90.00
#
_symmetry.space_group_name_H-M   'P 1'
#
loop_
_entity.id
_entity.type
_entity.pdbx_description
1 polymer ?
#
loop_
_entity_poly.entity_id
_entity_poly.type
_entity_poly.pdbx_seq_one_letter_code
_entity_poly.pdbx_strand_id
1 'polypeptide(L)'
;MTSPLQPAPNPGAVPGGSAGPSRRGPLGLPTPPKGWPVGSYPTYAEAQRAVDYLSDNQFPVQQVTIVGVDLMQVERVTGRLSWGKVIGGGILSGAWLGVFIGLVLGFFGNPAQSLLVGVIAGVVFGLITSSIPYAMSKGTRDFSSTMQLVAGRYDVLCDPQNAEKARDMLGRLRL
;
A
#
# COMPACT_ATOMS: atom_id res chain seq x y z
N MET A 1 53.45 -28.45 16.18
CA MET A 1 54.22 -27.31 16.70
C MET A 1 54.44 -26.37 15.53
N THR A 2 53.98 -25.11 15.49
CA THR A 2 53.24 -24.24 16.43
C THR A 2 52.61 -23.09 15.62
N SER A 3 51.45 -22.54 16.02
CA SER A 3 51.03 -21.19 15.58
C SER A 3 52.00 -20.13 16.12
N PRO A 4 52.08 -18.91 15.54
CA PRO A 4 51.17 -17.80 15.93
C PRO A 4 50.85 -16.87 14.73
N LEU A 5 50.22 -15.68 14.80
CA LEU A 5 49.63 -14.83 15.88
C LEU A 5 48.22 -14.38 15.45
N GLN A 6 47.39 -13.94 16.41
CA GLN A 6 46.25 -13.03 16.18
C GLN A 6 46.68 -11.57 16.48
N PRO A 7 46.26 -10.55 15.71
CA PRO A 7 46.31 -9.16 16.14
C PRO A 7 45.28 -8.90 17.27
N ALA A 8 45.67 -8.11 18.28
CA ALA A 8 44.86 -7.86 19.47
C ALA A 8 43.69 -6.89 19.25
N PRO A 9 42.62 -6.94 20.08
CA PRO A 9 41.60 -5.89 20.12
C PRO A 9 42.18 -4.59 20.68
N ASN A 10 41.93 -3.45 20.04
CA ASN A 10 42.49 -2.17 20.45
C ASN A 10 41.64 -1.52 21.57
N PRO A 11 42.19 -1.29 22.79
CA PRO A 11 41.45 -0.67 23.89
C PRO A 11 41.53 0.86 23.81
N GLY A 12 40.44 1.50 23.37
CA GLY A 12 40.36 2.95 23.25
C GLY A 12 38.93 3.46 23.43
N ALA A 13 38.53 3.69 24.69
CA ALA A 13 37.27 4.34 25.01
C ALA A 13 37.41 5.86 25.02
N VAL A 14 36.43 6.57 24.46
CA VAL A 14 36.08 7.95 24.86
C VAL A 14 34.55 8.08 24.94
N PRO A 15 33.98 8.59 26.04
CA PRO A 15 32.55 8.82 26.17
C PRO A 15 32.16 10.24 25.74
N GLY A 16 30.98 10.37 25.13
CA GLY A 16 30.24 11.63 25.03
C GLY A 16 30.10 12.21 23.62
N GLY A 17 28.96 12.87 23.38
CA GLY A 17 28.83 13.88 22.32
C GLY A 17 27.75 13.62 21.25
N SER A 18 26.67 14.39 21.36
CA SER A 18 25.80 14.88 20.26
C SER A 18 25.00 13.91 19.39
N ALA A 19 23.75 14.32 19.12
CA ALA A 19 22.88 13.71 18.14
C ALA A 19 23.44 13.84 16.71
N GLY A 20 23.45 12.73 15.97
CA GLY A 20 23.70 12.67 14.53
C GLY A 20 22.61 11.84 13.85
N PRO A 21 22.27 12.10 12.58
CA PRO A 21 21.07 11.55 11.96
C PRO A 21 21.13 10.02 11.88
N SER A 22 20.00 9.38 12.22
CA SER A 22 19.82 7.93 12.08
C SER A 22 20.29 7.49 10.71
N ARG A 23 21.32 6.63 10.70
CA ARG A 23 21.96 6.08 9.51
C ARG A 23 20.98 5.17 8.78
N ARG A 24 20.03 5.78 8.07
CA ARG A 24 19.15 5.11 7.11
C ARG A 24 20.10 4.42 6.13
N GLY A 25 20.18 3.09 6.25
CA GLY A 25 20.91 2.29 5.27
C GLY A 25 20.35 2.58 3.87
N PRO A 26 21.09 2.23 2.81
CA PRO A 26 20.55 2.34 1.45
C PRO A 26 19.15 1.73 1.42
N LEU A 27 18.19 2.43 0.80
CA LEU A 27 16.86 1.90 0.57
C LEU A 27 17.03 0.67 -0.32
N GLY A 28 17.17 -0.49 0.32
CA GLY A 28 17.31 -1.76 -0.35
C GLY A 28 16.05 -1.97 -1.16
N LEU A 29 16.20 -1.99 -2.49
CA LEU A 29 15.21 -2.58 -3.37
C LEU A 29 14.84 -3.93 -2.75
N PRO A 30 13.54 -4.26 -2.55
CA PRO A 30 13.15 -5.51 -1.90
C PRO A 30 13.77 -6.70 -2.62
N THR A 31 14.87 -7.22 -2.06
CA THR A 31 15.55 -8.36 -2.63
C THR A 31 14.63 -9.56 -2.49
N PRO A 32 14.43 -10.38 -3.56
CA PRO A 32 13.60 -11.55 -3.47
C PRO A 32 13.98 -12.39 -2.23
N PRO A 33 13.00 -12.84 -1.43
CA PRO A 33 13.27 -13.62 -0.23
C PRO A 33 14.08 -14.85 -0.59
N LYS A 34 15.20 -15.05 0.12
CA LYS A 34 16.11 -16.17 -0.13
C LYS A 34 15.54 -17.41 0.55
N GLY A 35 15.34 -18.47 -0.22
CA GLY A 35 14.89 -19.76 0.28
C GLY A 35 14.59 -20.72 -0.86
N TRP A 36 14.43 -22.00 -0.52
CA TRP A 36 14.01 -23.04 -1.45
C TRP A 36 12.52 -23.33 -1.25
N PRO A 37 11.72 -23.48 -2.32
CA PRO A 37 10.30 -23.81 -2.19
C PRO A 37 10.14 -25.24 -1.65
N VAL A 38 9.46 -25.35 -0.52
CA VAL A 38 9.15 -26.62 0.16
C VAL A 38 7.71 -27.07 -0.04
N GLY A 39 6.84 -26.16 -0.49
CA GLY A 39 5.47 -26.44 -0.91
C GLY A 39 4.87 -25.26 -1.69
N SER A 40 3.86 -25.54 -2.52
CA SER A 40 3.15 -24.56 -3.35
C SER A 40 1.66 -24.76 -3.20
N TYR A 41 0.92 -23.70 -2.88
CA TYR A 41 -0.50 -23.77 -2.53
C TYR A 41 -1.34 -22.73 -3.31
N PRO A 42 -2.56 -23.05 -3.74
CA PRO A 42 -3.42 -22.11 -4.47
C PRO A 42 -3.94 -20.97 -3.58
N THR A 43 -4.12 -21.20 -2.26
CA THR A 43 -4.64 -20.19 -1.33
C THR A 43 -3.69 -19.87 -0.19
N TYR A 44 -3.79 -18.63 0.33
CA TYR A 44 -3.03 -18.22 1.51
C TYR A 44 -3.39 -19.06 2.74
N ALA A 45 -4.65 -19.50 2.87
CA ALA A 45 -5.10 -20.33 3.99
C ALA A 45 -4.44 -21.72 3.99
N GLU A 46 -4.25 -22.33 2.82
CA GLU A 46 -3.51 -23.60 2.69
C GLU A 46 -2.01 -23.42 2.97
N ALA A 47 -1.40 -22.34 2.46
CA ALA A 47 -0.02 -22.01 2.79
C ALA A 47 0.18 -21.73 4.28
N GLN A 48 -0.75 -21.04 4.93
CA GLN A 48 -0.74 -20.82 6.37
C GLN A 48 -0.87 -22.16 7.12
N ARG A 49 -1.82 -23.03 6.75
CA ARG A 49 -2.00 -24.36 7.35
C ARG A 49 -0.75 -25.25 7.23
N ALA A 50 0.01 -25.11 6.14
CA ALA A 50 1.30 -25.79 5.97
C ALA A 50 2.37 -25.25 6.95
N VAL A 51 2.42 -23.94 7.19
CA VAL A 51 3.31 -23.33 8.20
C VAL A 51 2.88 -23.69 9.62
N ASP A 52 1.58 -23.71 9.91
CA ASP A 52 1.03 -24.11 11.20
C ASP A 52 1.40 -25.58 11.51
N TYR A 53 1.25 -26.50 10.55
CA TYR A 53 1.68 -27.89 10.70
C TYR A 53 3.19 -28.03 10.93
N LEU A 54 4.02 -27.22 10.26
CA LEU A 54 5.46 -27.17 10.54
C LEU A 54 5.73 -26.71 11.98
N SER A 55 5.01 -25.68 12.45
CA SER A 55 5.08 -25.20 13.85
C SER A 55 4.74 -26.30 14.86
N ASP A 56 3.63 -27.01 14.63
CA ASP A 56 3.17 -28.11 15.51
C ASP A 56 4.18 -29.26 15.58
N ASN A 57 4.91 -29.51 14.49
CA ASN A 57 6.00 -30.49 14.41
C ASN A 57 7.36 -29.94 14.87
N GLN A 58 7.37 -28.84 15.63
CA GLN A 58 8.57 -28.21 16.22
C GLN A 58 9.62 -27.79 15.19
N PHE A 59 9.19 -27.44 13.97
CA PHE A 59 10.06 -26.87 12.95
C PHE A 59 10.37 -25.40 13.26
N PRO A 60 11.58 -24.88 12.99
CA PRO A 60 11.91 -23.47 13.17
C PRO A 60 11.20 -22.59 12.12
N VAL A 61 9.94 -22.23 12.38
CA VAL A 61 9.12 -21.38 11.48
C VAL A 61 9.71 -19.99 11.20
N GLN A 62 10.68 -19.53 12.00
CA GLN A 62 11.45 -18.31 11.74
C GLN A 62 12.29 -18.39 10.46
N GLN A 63 12.53 -19.61 9.94
CA GLN A 63 13.23 -19.87 8.68
C GLN A 63 12.27 -20.09 7.51
N VAL A 64 10.95 -19.95 7.73
CA VAL A 64 9.90 -20.18 6.74
C VAL A 64 9.32 -18.85 6.28
N THR A 65 9.05 -18.70 4.98
CA THR A 65 8.48 -17.47 4.39
C THR A 65 7.42 -17.84 3.37
N ILE A 66 6.18 -17.34 3.55
CA ILE A 66 5.12 -17.46 2.54
C ILE A 66 5.32 -16.34 1.51
N VAL A 67 5.39 -16.71 0.23
CA VAL A 67 5.59 -15.79 -0.89
C VAL A 67 4.43 -15.92 -1.87
N GLY A 68 3.75 -14.81 -2.15
CA GLY A 68 2.81 -14.75 -3.26
C GLY A 68 3.56 -14.75 -4.59
N VAL A 69 3.34 -15.77 -5.41
CA VAL A 69 4.00 -15.94 -6.71
C VAL A 69 2.96 -15.80 -7.83
N ASP A 70 3.42 -15.41 -9.02
CA ASP A 70 2.60 -15.04 -10.17
C ASP A 70 1.56 -13.97 -9.81
N LEU A 71 2.04 -12.77 -9.46
CA LEU A 71 1.19 -11.63 -9.10
C LEU A 71 0.34 -11.20 -10.30
N MET A 72 -0.96 -11.50 -10.23
CA MET A 72 -1.97 -11.09 -11.17
C MET A 72 -2.49 -9.70 -10.80
N GLN A 73 -2.30 -8.72 -11.70
CA GLN A 73 -2.95 -7.42 -11.58
C GLN A 73 -4.39 -7.53 -12.10
N VAL A 74 -5.36 -7.42 -11.20
CA VAL A 74 -6.79 -7.48 -11.52
C VAL A 74 -7.36 -6.06 -11.55
N GLU A 75 -7.81 -5.62 -12.72
CA GLU A 75 -8.57 -4.37 -12.90
C GLU A 75 -10.06 -4.67 -12.67
N ARG A 76 -10.57 -4.41 -11.46
CA ARG A 76 -12.01 -4.64 -11.18
C ARG A 76 -12.85 -3.47 -11.71
N VAL A 77 -13.60 -3.73 -12.77
CA VAL A 77 -14.58 -2.80 -13.34
C VAL A 77 -15.78 -2.66 -12.40
N THR A 78 -15.80 -1.59 -11.60
CA THR A 78 -16.83 -1.36 -10.56
C THR A 78 -18.08 -0.63 -11.05
N GLY A 79 -18.03 0.07 -12.18
CA GLY A 79 -19.20 0.72 -12.77
C GLY A 79 -18.86 1.83 -13.77
N ARG A 80 -19.90 2.34 -14.44
CA ARG A 80 -19.80 3.50 -15.35
C ARG A 80 -19.81 4.80 -14.54
N LEU A 81 -18.81 5.66 -14.73
CA LEU A 81 -18.77 6.97 -14.08
C LEU A 81 -19.77 7.92 -14.73
N SER A 82 -20.97 8.10 -14.13
CA SER A 82 -21.99 8.98 -14.73
C SER A 82 -21.63 10.46 -14.56
N TRP A 83 -21.53 11.16 -15.69
CA TRP A 83 -21.15 12.57 -15.80
C TRP A 83 -21.97 13.49 -14.86
N GLY A 84 -23.26 13.17 -14.69
CA GLY A 84 -24.17 13.88 -13.80
C GLY A 84 -23.79 13.87 -12.32
N LYS A 85 -23.09 12.84 -11.80
CA LYS A 85 -22.70 12.79 -10.38
C LYS A 85 -21.54 13.75 -10.06
N VAL A 86 -20.63 13.97 -11.01
CA VAL A 86 -19.52 14.94 -10.87
C VAL A 86 -20.06 16.36 -10.93
N ILE A 87 -20.92 16.66 -11.93
CA ILE A 87 -21.52 17.99 -12.09
C ILE A 87 -22.45 18.32 -10.92
N GLY A 88 -23.28 17.36 -10.48
CA GLY A 88 -24.12 17.54 -9.28
C GLY A 88 -23.30 17.83 -8.02
N GLY A 89 -22.17 17.15 -7.83
CA GLY A 89 -21.25 17.42 -6.72
C GLY A 89 -20.58 18.80 -6.80
N GLY A 90 -20.14 19.21 -8.00
CA GLY A 90 -19.53 20.53 -8.24
C GLY A 90 -20.51 21.68 -8.02
N ILE A 91 -21.75 21.56 -8.51
CA ILE A 91 -22.82 22.55 -8.27
C ILE A 91 -23.14 22.65 -6.78
N LEU A 92 -23.29 21.52 -6.08
CA LEU A 92 -23.65 21.52 -4.66
C LEU A 92 -22.55 22.15 -3.77
N SER A 93 -21.29 21.81 -4.03
CA SER A 93 -20.13 22.40 -3.35
C SER A 93 -19.97 23.89 -3.65
N GLY A 94 -20.13 24.28 -4.92
CA GLY A 94 -20.08 25.68 -5.36
C GLY A 94 -21.22 26.53 -4.79
N ALA A 95 -22.44 26.01 -4.78
CA ALA A 95 -23.60 26.67 -4.20
C ALA A 95 -23.40 26.92 -2.70
N TRP A 96 -22.88 25.95 -1.94
CA TRP A 96 -22.59 26.12 -0.51
C TRP A 96 -21.56 27.23 -0.26
N LEU A 97 -20.45 27.23 -1.01
CA LEU A 97 -19.45 28.30 -0.97
C LEU A 97 -20.08 29.67 -1.33
N GLY A 98 -20.94 29.70 -2.35
CA GLY A 98 -21.63 30.90 -2.81
C GLY A 98 -22.63 31.46 -1.80
N VAL A 99 -23.38 30.60 -1.11
CA VAL A 99 -24.24 30.98 0.03
C VAL A 99 -23.38 31.59 1.13
N PHE A 100 -22.27 30.95 1.51
CA PHE A 100 -21.37 31.46 2.55
C PHE A 100 -20.80 32.85 2.20
N ILE A 101 -20.23 33.01 1.01
CA ILE A 101 -19.68 34.29 0.54
C ILE A 101 -20.79 35.35 0.41
N GLY A 102 -21.95 34.99 -0.11
CA GLY A 102 -23.10 35.88 -0.27
C GLY A 102 -23.69 36.36 1.05
N LEU A 103 -23.72 35.50 2.08
CA LEU A 103 -24.08 35.90 3.44
C LEU A 103 -23.06 36.87 4.04
N VAL A 104 -21.75 36.59 3.91
CA VAL A 104 -20.68 37.49 4.39
C VAL A 104 -20.78 38.86 3.72
N LEU A 105 -20.92 38.92 2.39
CA LEU A 105 -21.14 40.17 1.65
C LEU A 105 -22.48 40.85 2.01
N GLY A 106 -23.48 40.08 2.45
CA GLY A 106 -24.77 40.59 2.90
C GLY A 106 -24.67 41.47 4.15
N PHE A 107 -23.68 41.27 5.02
CA PHE A 107 -23.44 42.14 6.17
C PHE A 107 -22.91 43.54 5.80
N PHE A 108 -22.38 43.71 4.59
CA PHE A 108 -21.81 44.99 4.12
C PHE A 108 -22.72 45.74 3.14
N GLY A 109 -23.92 45.23 2.84
CA GLY A 109 -24.78 45.78 1.79
C GLY A 109 -26.21 45.24 1.82
N ASN A 110 -26.81 45.01 0.65
CA ASN A 110 -28.13 44.42 0.55
C ASN A 110 -28.05 42.88 0.62
N PRO A 111 -28.61 42.22 1.66
CA PRO A 111 -28.42 40.79 1.86
C PRO A 111 -29.05 39.93 0.76
N ALA A 112 -30.18 40.35 0.17
CA ALA A 112 -30.84 39.59 -0.90
C ALA A 112 -30.03 39.63 -2.20
N GLN A 113 -29.49 40.81 -2.56
CA GLN A 113 -28.66 40.97 -3.75
C GLN A 113 -27.28 40.29 -3.59
N SER A 114 -26.63 40.47 -2.42
CA SER A 114 -25.35 39.82 -2.11
C SER A 114 -25.47 38.30 -2.09
N LEU A 115 -26.56 37.74 -1.54
CA LEU A 115 -26.81 36.29 -1.55
C LEU A 115 -27.01 35.78 -2.98
N LEU A 116 -27.83 36.44 -3.80
CA LEU A 116 -28.08 36.04 -5.19
C LEU A 116 -26.78 36.04 -6.03
N VAL A 117 -26.00 37.12 -5.95
CA VAL A 117 -24.70 37.23 -6.64
C VAL A 117 -23.71 36.19 -6.12
N GLY A 118 -23.64 36.00 -4.80
CA GLY A 118 -22.78 35.01 -4.15
C GLY A 118 -23.08 33.59 -4.60
N VAL A 119 -24.35 33.19 -4.63
CA VAL A 119 -24.77 31.85 -5.09
C VAL A 119 -24.46 31.64 -6.57
N ILE A 120 -24.77 32.61 -7.44
CA ILE A 120 -24.47 32.51 -8.88
C ILE A 120 -22.96 32.39 -9.10
N ALA A 121 -22.16 33.27 -8.48
CA ALA A 121 -20.71 33.24 -8.57
C ALA A 121 -20.12 31.93 -8.01
N GLY A 122 -20.65 31.43 -6.88
CA GLY A 122 -20.25 30.17 -6.27
C GLY A 122 -20.56 28.95 -7.12
N VAL A 123 -21.73 28.89 -7.76
CA VAL A 123 -22.08 27.81 -8.71
C VAL A 123 -21.19 27.85 -9.94
N VAL A 124 -20.95 29.02 -10.55
CA VAL A 124 -20.04 29.17 -11.69
C VAL A 124 -18.60 28.78 -11.31
N PHE A 125 -18.11 29.25 -10.17
CA PHE A 125 -16.80 28.91 -9.65
C PHE A 125 -16.67 27.42 -9.32
N GLY A 126 -17.68 26.81 -8.68
CA GLY A 126 -17.72 25.37 -8.38
C GLY A 126 -17.78 24.51 -9.65
N LEU A 127 -18.52 24.93 -10.67
CA LEU A 127 -18.50 24.29 -11.99
C LEU A 127 -17.11 24.34 -12.62
N ILE A 128 -16.46 25.50 -12.66
CA ILE A 128 -15.11 25.65 -13.23
C ILE A 128 -14.08 24.82 -12.44
N THR A 129 -14.05 24.97 -11.11
CA THR A 129 -13.06 24.30 -10.24
C THR A 129 -13.30 22.80 -10.06
N SER A 130 -14.52 22.30 -10.24
CA SER A 130 -14.77 20.85 -10.35
C SER A 130 -14.41 20.31 -11.74
N SER A 131 -14.63 21.11 -12.79
CA SER A 131 -14.37 20.71 -14.18
C SER A 131 -12.88 20.64 -14.53
N ILE A 132 -12.02 21.49 -13.97
CA ILE A 132 -10.57 21.48 -14.25
C ILE A 132 -9.90 20.16 -13.83
N PRO A 133 -9.92 19.73 -12.55
CA PRO A 133 -9.28 18.47 -12.13
C PRO A 133 -9.99 17.27 -12.76
N TYR A 134 -11.31 17.35 -13.00
CA TYR A 134 -12.03 16.32 -13.74
C TYR A 134 -11.56 16.23 -15.21
N ALA A 135 -11.37 17.35 -15.91
CA ALA A 135 -10.86 17.37 -17.29
C ALA A 135 -9.40 16.92 -17.38
N MET A 136 -8.55 17.28 -16.40
CA MET A 136 -7.19 16.74 -16.28
C MET A 136 -7.19 15.24 -15.98
N SER A 137 -8.21 14.73 -15.28
CA SER A 137 -8.43 13.29 -15.06
C SER A 137 -9.14 12.59 -16.23
N LYS A 138 -9.76 13.34 -17.15
CA LYS A 138 -10.49 12.85 -18.34
C LYS A 138 -9.53 12.43 -19.48
N GLY A 139 -8.40 11.83 -19.10
CA GLY A 139 -7.38 11.34 -20.02
C GLY A 139 -7.53 9.86 -20.38
N THR A 140 -8.02 9.01 -19.46
CA THR A 140 -7.98 7.56 -19.64
C THR A 140 -9.19 6.80 -19.06
N ARG A 141 -10.12 6.44 -19.97
CA ARG A 141 -11.15 5.38 -19.89
C ARG A 141 -12.39 5.61 -19.00
N ASP A 142 -13.55 5.13 -19.51
CA ASP A 142 -14.88 5.21 -18.89
C ASP A 142 -15.12 4.24 -17.71
N PHE A 143 -14.06 3.87 -16.99
CA PHE A 143 -14.08 2.86 -15.93
C PHE A 143 -13.37 3.39 -14.68
N SER A 144 -14.02 3.29 -13.52
CA SER A 144 -13.33 3.46 -12.25
C SER A 144 -12.57 2.17 -11.93
N SER A 145 -11.27 2.18 -12.22
CA SER A 145 -10.38 1.05 -12.03
C SER A 145 -9.65 1.12 -10.69
N THR A 146 -10.08 0.33 -9.73
CA THR A 146 -9.23 -0.01 -8.57
C THR A 146 -8.27 -1.11 -8.99
N MET A 147 -6.98 -0.77 -9.06
CA MET A 147 -5.91 -1.75 -9.27
C MET A 147 -5.75 -2.60 -8.01
N GLN A 148 -6.03 -3.90 -8.11
CA GLN A 148 -5.77 -4.86 -7.04
C GLN A 148 -4.71 -5.87 -7.50
N LEU A 149 -3.64 -6.02 -6.71
CA LEU A 149 -2.69 -7.11 -6.86
C LEU A 149 -3.21 -8.34 -6.11
N VAL A 150 -3.21 -9.49 -6.77
CA VAL A 150 -3.60 -10.80 -6.21
C VAL A 150 -2.51 -11.80 -6.60
N ALA A 151 -2.08 -12.67 -5.69
CA ALA A 151 -1.14 -13.74 -6.05
C ALA A 151 -1.88 -14.90 -6.72
N GLY A 152 -1.33 -15.45 -7.81
CA GLY A 152 -1.87 -16.64 -8.48
C GLY A 152 -1.64 -17.93 -7.70
N ARG A 153 -0.56 -18.00 -6.90
CA ARG A 153 -0.30 -19.05 -5.90
C ARG A 153 0.54 -18.51 -4.73
N TYR A 154 0.67 -19.30 -3.69
CA TYR A 154 1.46 -19.03 -2.50
C TYR A 154 2.49 -20.14 -2.30
N ASP A 155 3.76 -19.82 -2.53
CA ASP A 155 4.89 -20.73 -2.34
C ASP A 155 5.47 -20.54 -0.93
N VAL A 156 5.65 -21.65 -0.21
CA VAL A 156 6.29 -21.66 1.11
C VAL A 156 7.77 -21.92 0.90
N LEU A 157 8.60 -20.92 1.19
CA LEU A 157 10.06 -21.01 1.11
C LEU A 157 10.65 -21.35 2.49
N CYS A 158 11.76 -22.09 2.50
CA CYS A 158 12.57 -22.36 3.68
C CYS A 158 14.05 -22.02 3.44
N ASP A 159 14.79 -21.67 4.50
CA ASP A 159 16.27 -21.61 4.45
C ASP A 159 16.85 -22.94 3.92
N PRO A 160 17.82 -22.92 2.98
CA PRO A 160 18.46 -24.12 2.43
C PRO A 160 18.89 -25.16 3.46
N GLN A 161 19.31 -24.74 4.66
CA GLN A 161 19.82 -25.64 5.71
C GLN A 161 18.78 -26.65 6.21
N ASN A 162 17.49 -26.29 6.19
CA ASN A 162 16.39 -27.13 6.70
C ASN A 162 15.30 -27.41 5.65
N ALA A 163 15.50 -26.99 4.40
CA ALA A 163 14.50 -27.11 3.33
C ALA A 163 14.11 -28.58 3.03
N GLU A 164 15.07 -29.51 3.06
CA GLU A 164 14.77 -30.95 2.87
C GLU A 164 13.86 -31.48 4.00
N LYS A 165 14.20 -31.17 5.26
CA LYS A 165 13.41 -31.58 6.44
C LYS A 165 11.99 -31.00 6.39
N ALA A 166 11.84 -29.74 6.01
CA ALA A 166 10.52 -29.11 5.84
C ALA A 166 9.72 -29.79 4.71
N ARG A 167 10.35 -30.10 3.57
CA ARG A 167 9.69 -30.77 2.45
C ARG A 167 9.26 -32.20 2.80
N ASP A 168 10.09 -32.94 3.55
CA ASP A 168 9.76 -34.29 4.04
C ASP A 168 8.63 -34.27 5.09
N MET A 169 8.55 -33.23 5.91
CA MET A 169 7.42 -33.02 6.83
C MET A 169 6.14 -32.69 6.07
N LEU A 170 6.18 -31.72 5.14
CA LEU A 170 5.03 -31.36 4.31
C LEU A 170 4.57 -32.52 3.40
N GLY A 171 5.48 -33.38 2.95
CA GLY A 171 5.13 -34.60 2.21
C GLY A 171 4.31 -35.63 3.02
N ARG A 172 4.33 -35.55 4.36
CA ARG A 172 3.44 -36.34 5.25
C ARG A 172 2.09 -35.67 5.45
N LEU A 173 2.04 -34.35 5.38
CA LEU A 173 0.81 -33.56 5.31
C LEU A 173 0.22 -33.67 3.89
N ARG A 174 -0.35 -34.84 3.57
CA ARG A 174 -1.21 -34.99 2.39
C ARG A 174 -2.44 -34.08 2.54
N LEU A 175 -2.39 -32.96 1.83
CA LEU A 175 -3.54 -32.11 1.50
C LEU A 175 -4.26 -32.66 0.26
#